data_AF-Q5AHK0-F1
#
_entry.id   AF-Q5AHK0-F1
#
_cell.length_a   1.000
_cell.length_b   1.000
_cell.length_c   1.000
_cell.angle_alpha   90.00
_cell.angle_beta   90.00
_cell.angle_gamma   90.00
#
_symmetry.space_group_name_H-M   'P 1'
#
loop_
_entity.id
_entity.type
_entity.pdbx_description
1 polymer ?
#
loop_
_entity_poly.entity_id
_entity_poly.type
_entity_poly.pdbx_seq_one_letter_code
_entity_poly.pdbx_strand_id
1 'polypeptide(L)'
;MAFLFKRNPKTPPELVRALNDQVSKLDYASPDNAKKYQDECARYLKNMKVILHGDDEVEPQPDQITQLAQEIYSTDCLYYLVVNLRKLDFDSRKDVVILFSTLLRRTMANKSPTVDYLVHSKPEIITMLIKGPENLEIGLICGQILRDCIKFEVINRFVLYSPSFYNFFKYVQIPTFEIATDAMMTLHELLTTHRKLVSEFLGNNYDVFITAINKLITSKNYVTKRQSVKLLNELVSQRSNQQFLSKFFDDANNLKLTMLLLSDKSKNLQLEGFHTLKFFVANPKRSQKVTDILIKNKANFIEFFKTFDIASFHDSNIIEERDYTLGEIKNLPDRIH
;
A
#
# COMPACT_ATOMS: atom_id res chain seq x y z
N MET A 1 -8.83 24.22 42.18
CA MET A 1 -7.68 25.14 41.97
C MET A 1 -7.25 24.98 40.52
N ALA A 2 -7.93 25.67 39.62
CA ALA A 2 -7.62 25.63 38.19
C ALA A 2 -6.17 26.10 37.98
N PHE A 3 -5.43 25.36 37.17
CA PHE A 3 -4.01 25.53 36.89
C PHE A 3 -3.68 26.98 36.48
N LEU A 4 -3.11 27.74 37.41
CA LEU A 4 -2.73 29.15 37.31
C LEU A 4 -1.44 29.41 36.50
N PHE A 5 -1.16 28.64 35.44
CA PHE A 5 -0.01 28.89 34.56
C PHE A 5 -0.28 28.58 33.08
N LYS A 6 -0.92 29.50 32.36
CA LYS A 6 -0.57 29.79 30.95
C LYS A 6 -0.62 31.29 30.73
N ARG A 7 0.45 31.98 31.10
CA ARG A 7 0.78 33.31 30.55
C ARG A 7 0.75 33.18 29.02
N ASN A 8 -0.17 33.90 28.38
CA ASN A 8 -0.42 34.01 26.93
C ASN A 8 -0.28 32.69 26.16
N PRO A 9 -1.38 31.97 25.84
CA PRO A 9 -1.29 30.81 24.97
C PRO A 9 -0.63 31.20 23.65
N LYS A 10 0.37 30.41 23.20
CA LYS A 10 1.03 30.63 21.91
C LYS A 10 -0.01 30.66 20.80
N THR A 11 0.11 31.62 19.90
CA THR A 11 -0.67 31.64 18.66
C THR A 11 -0.34 30.41 17.81
N PRO A 12 -1.22 29.98 16.87
CA PRO A 12 -0.93 28.84 16.02
C PRO A 12 0.41 28.95 15.27
N PRO A 13 0.81 30.11 14.71
CA PRO A 13 2.12 30.24 14.08
C PRO A 13 3.30 30.10 15.06
N GLU A 14 3.22 30.72 16.24
CA GLU A 14 4.26 30.60 17.28
C GLU A 14 4.40 29.15 17.77
N LEU A 15 3.29 28.41 17.81
CA LEU A 15 3.27 27.00 18.19
C LEU A 15 4.04 26.14 17.18
N VAL A 16 3.85 26.38 15.88
CA VAL A 16 4.57 25.66 14.81
C VAL A 16 6.05 25.97 14.83
N ARG A 17 6.43 27.26 14.93
CA ARG A 17 7.83 27.65 15.00
C ARG A 17 8.53 27.08 16.24
N ALA A 18 7.84 27.08 17.38
CA ALA A 18 8.36 26.47 18.61
C ALA A 18 8.55 24.95 18.45
N LEU A 19 7.61 24.24 17.81
CA LEU A 19 7.78 22.83 17.52
C LEU A 19 9.00 22.58 16.62
N ASN A 20 9.14 23.30 15.50
CA ASN A 20 10.27 23.13 14.58
C ASN A 20 11.62 23.39 15.27
N ASP A 21 11.71 24.42 16.12
CA ASP A 21 12.88 24.70 16.93
C ASP A 21 13.25 23.53 17.86
N GLN A 22 12.27 22.89 18.52
CA GLN A 22 12.57 21.72 19.35
C GLN A 22 12.93 20.47 18.53
N VAL A 23 12.25 20.25 17.40
CA VAL A 23 12.52 19.11 16.51
C VAL A 23 13.92 19.20 15.93
N SER A 24 14.36 20.37 15.46
CA SER A 24 15.72 20.58 14.95
C SER A 24 16.80 20.36 16.03
N LYS A 25 16.50 20.63 17.31
CA LYS A 25 17.43 20.38 18.42
C LYS A 25 17.62 18.90 18.72
N LEU A 26 16.68 18.02 18.34
CA LEU A 26 16.85 16.57 18.46
C LEU A 26 18.01 16.05 17.59
N ASP A 27 18.49 16.79 16.60
CA ASP A 27 19.66 16.43 15.79
C ASP A 27 20.99 16.47 16.54
N TYR A 28 21.12 17.38 17.49
CA TYR A 28 22.38 17.67 18.18
C TYR A 28 22.29 17.50 19.69
N ALA A 29 21.18 16.97 20.19
CA ALA A 29 20.93 16.87 21.62
C ALA A 29 21.91 15.89 22.30
N SER A 30 22.53 16.34 23.40
CA SER A 30 23.12 15.42 24.37
C SER A 30 22.03 14.51 24.97
N PRO A 31 22.38 13.31 25.45
CA PRO A 31 21.41 12.40 26.08
C PRO A 31 20.57 13.07 27.17
N ASP A 32 21.18 13.96 27.97
CA ASP A 32 20.49 14.70 29.05
C ASP A 32 19.44 15.69 28.54
N ASN A 33 19.65 16.31 27.37
CA ASN A 33 18.73 17.28 26.80
C ASN A 33 17.72 16.67 25.83
N ALA A 34 18.01 15.49 25.27
CA ALA A 34 17.16 14.81 24.29
C ALA A 34 15.75 14.58 24.85
N LYS A 35 15.64 14.11 26.11
CA LYS A 35 14.34 13.88 26.76
C LYS A 35 13.54 15.17 26.93
N LYS A 36 14.20 16.25 27.34
CA LYS A 36 13.57 17.58 27.45
C LYS A 36 13.00 18.05 26.12
N TYR A 37 13.75 17.92 25.03
CA TYR A 37 13.28 18.33 23.70
C TYR A 37 12.14 17.43 23.19
N GLN A 38 12.18 16.13 23.48
CA GLN A 38 11.07 15.20 23.19
C GLN A 38 9.79 15.61 23.91
N ASP A 39 9.86 15.89 25.23
CA ASP A 39 8.69 16.27 26.03
C ASP A 39 8.09 17.60 25.55
N GLU A 40 8.93 18.54 25.13
CA GLU A 40 8.50 19.79 24.53
C GLU A 40 7.82 19.58 23.16
N CYS A 41 8.36 18.70 22.31
CA CYS A 41 7.72 18.32 21.04
C CYS A 41 6.34 17.70 21.30
N ALA A 42 6.24 16.75 22.24
CA ALA A 42 5.00 16.10 22.62
C ALA A 42 3.94 17.12 23.09
N ARG A 43 4.35 18.10 23.90
CA ARG A 43 3.47 19.18 24.36
C ARG A 43 2.95 20.04 23.20
N TYR A 44 3.83 20.41 22.26
CA TYR A 44 3.44 21.23 21.11
C TYR A 44 2.54 20.48 20.13
N LEU A 45 2.82 19.21 19.84
CA LEU A 45 1.95 18.34 19.05
C LEU A 45 0.56 18.18 19.69
N LYS A 46 0.50 17.97 21.00
CA LYS A 46 -0.78 17.92 21.73
C LYS A 46 -1.58 19.22 21.60
N ASN A 47 -0.93 20.37 21.76
CA ASN A 47 -1.62 21.67 21.57
C ASN A 47 -2.11 21.86 20.12
N MET A 48 -1.35 21.41 19.12
CA MET A 48 -1.79 21.47 17.72
C MET A 48 -3.02 20.58 17.49
N LYS A 49 -3.06 19.38 18.08
CA LYS A 49 -4.26 18.52 18.02
C LYS A 49 -5.49 19.21 18.62
N VAL A 50 -5.35 19.90 19.75
CA VAL A 50 -6.46 20.66 20.36
C VAL A 50 -6.95 21.77 19.42
N ILE A 51 -6.05 22.50 18.74
CA ILE A 51 -6.47 23.50 17.73
C ILE A 51 -7.24 22.85 16.58
N LEU A 52 -6.83 21.64 16.15
CA LEU A 52 -7.42 20.94 15.00
C LEU A 52 -8.73 20.20 15.32
N HIS A 53 -8.87 19.66 16.52
CA HIS A 53 -9.93 18.72 16.89
C HIS A 53 -10.75 19.15 18.11
N GLY A 54 -10.28 20.15 18.85
CA GLY A 54 -10.87 20.55 20.12
C GLY A 54 -10.58 19.56 21.24
N ASP A 55 -11.14 19.88 22.41
CA ASP A 55 -11.26 19.01 23.58
C ASP A 55 -12.55 19.35 24.35
N ASP A 56 -12.70 18.88 25.60
CA ASP A 56 -13.90 19.13 26.41
C ASP A 56 -14.12 20.62 26.76
N GLU A 57 -13.09 21.47 26.63
CA GLU A 57 -13.12 22.89 27.00
C GLU A 57 -12.99 23.82 25.78
N VAL A 58 -12.34 23.37 24.71
CA VAL A 58 -11.96 24.19 23.56
C VAL A 58 -12.55 23.63 22.27
N GLU A 59 -13.42 24.41 21.62
CA GLU A 59 -13.94 24.06 20.29
C GLU A 59 -12.98 24.51 19.16
N PRO A 60 -12.80 23.72 18.09
CA PRO A 60 -11.94 24.08 16.96
C PRO A 60 -12.43 25.35 16.25
N GLN A 61 -11.54 26.33 16.07
CA GLN A 61 -11.85 27.59 15.38
C GLN A 61 -11.29 27.60 13.95
N PRO A 62 -12.10 27.85 12.90
CA PRO A 62 -11.66 27.79 11.50
C PRO A 62 -10.45 28.68 11.18
N ASP A 63 -10.39 29.89 11.75
CA ASP A 63 -9.28 30.82 11.54
C ASP A 63 -7.98 30.31 12.17
N GLN A 64 -8.05 29.75 13.39
CA GLN A 64 -6.87 29.19 14.06
C GLN A 64 -6.34 27.96 13.33
N ILE A 65 -7.23 27.09 12.84
CA ILE A 65 -6.87 25.93 12.02
C ILE A 65 -6.18 26.38 10.72
N THR A 66 -6.71 27.44 10.09
CA THR A 66 -6.15 27.97 8.84
C THR A 66 -4.77 28.56 9.06
N GLN A 67 -4.58 29.38 10.11
CA GLN A 67 -3.27 29.92 10.48
C GLN A 67 -2.27 28.81 10.84
N LEU A 68 -2.71 27.79 11.58
CA LEU A 68 -1.88 26.64 11.93
C LEU A 68 -1.38 25.93 10.67
N ALA A 69 -2.30 25.58 9.77
CA ALA A 69 -1.97 24.84 8.57
C ALA A 69 -1.05 25.65 7.63
N GLN A 70 -1.34 26.95 7.44
CA GLN A 70 -0.50 27.84 6.64
C GLN A 70 0.93 27.90 7.17
N GLU A 71 1.11 28.03 8.50
CA GLU A 71 2.44 28.05 9.09
C GLU A 71 3.15 26.69 8.98
N ILE A 72 2.42 25.58 9.12
CA ILE A 72 2.97 24.23 8.93
C ILE A 72 3.56 24.09 7.53
N TYR A 73 2.88 24.57 6.49
CA TYR A 73 3.37 24.50 5.12
C TYR A 73 4.52 25.48 4.87
N SER A 74 4.42 26.71 5.37
CA SER A 74 5.44 27.76 5.11
C SER A 74 6.77 27.49 5.81
N THR A 75 6.76 26.72 6.90
CA THR A 75 7.94 26.40 7.71
C THR A 75 8.42 24.96 7.54
N ASP A 76 7.85 24.21 6.59
CA ASP A 76 8.20 22.82 6.31
C ASP A 76 8.07 21.88 7.54
N CYS A 77 7.15 22.18 8.46
CA CYS A 77 7.02 21.46 9.73
C CYS A 77 6.84 19.94 9.53
N LEU A 78 5.99 19.54 8.57
CA LEU A 78 5.80 18.12 8.24
C LEU A 78 7.09 17.42 7.78
N TYR A 79 7.97 18.14 7.08
CA TYR A 79 9.26 17.60 6.65
C TYR A 79 10.16 17.34 7.86
N TYR A 80 10.32 18.33 8.75
CA TYR A 80 11.14 18.17 9.95
C TYR A 80 10.63 17.07 10.88
N LEU A 81 9.31 16.94 11.01
CA LEU A 81 8.69 15.85 11.77
C LEU A 81 9.04 14.49 11.18
N VAL A 82 8.92 14.30 9.86
CA VAL A 82 9.22 13.01 9.20
C VAL A 82 10.71 12.65 9.31
N VAL A 83 11.61 13.62 9.07
CA VAL A 83 13.07 13.42 9.23
C VAL A 83 13.43 12.94 10.64
N ASN A 84 12.71 13.45 11.66
CA ASN A 84 13.00 13.21 13.06
C ASN A 84 12.08 12.18 13.75
N LEU A 85 11.23 11.44 13.01
CA LEU A 85 10.28 10.47 13.58
C LEU A 85 10.93 9.51 14.60
N ARG A 86 12.12 8.99 14.30
CA ARG A 86 12.87 8.08 15.19
C ARG A 86 13.25 8.69 16.54
N LYS A 87 13.29 10.01 16.62
CA LYS A 87 13.67 10.77 17.82
C LYS A 87 12.47 11.27 18.60
N LEU A 88 11.27 11.18 18.04
CA LEU A 88 10.05 11.44 18.78
C LEU A 88 9.70 10.21 19.61
N ASP A 89 8.99 10.42 20.72
CA ASP A 89 8.42 9.31 21.49
C ASP A 89 7.23 8.67 20.75
N PHE A 90 6.78 7.52 21.25
CA PHE A 90 5.74 6.72 20.61
C PHE A 90 4.41 7.48 20.44
N ASP A 91 3.98 8.24 21.44
CA ASP A 91 2.72 8.99 21.37
C ASP A 91 2.84 10.19 20.44
N SER A 92 3.98 10.88 20.42
CA SER A 92 4.26 11.95 19.46
C SER A 92 4.23 11.45 18.02
N ARG A 93 4.73 10.22 17.75
CA ARG A 93 4.65 9.63 16.40
C ARG A 93 3.19 9.42 15.97
N LYS A 94 2.31 8.95 16.87
CA LYS A 94 0.87 8.85 16.59
C LYS A 94 0.24 10.22 16.33
N ASP A 95 0.68 11.24 17.07
CA ASP A 95 0.20 12.61 16.87
C ASP A 95 0.62 13.15 15.50
N VAL A 96 1.81 12.80 15.01
CA VAL A 96 2.23 13.10 13.65
C VAL A 96 1.32 12.39 12.63
N VAL A 97 0.95 11.12 12.82
CA VAL A 97 -0.02 10.43 11.95
C VAL A 97 -1.34 11.22 11.89
N ILE A 98 -1.91 11.54 13.05
CA ILE A 98 -3.18 12.28 13.15
C ILE A 98 -3.05 13.64 12.46
N LEU A 99 -1.94 14.35 12.66
CA LEU A 99 -1.67 15.63 12.01
C LEU A 99 -1.69 15.51 10.48
N PHE A 100 -0.99 14.52 9.91
CA PHE A 100 -1.01 14.24 8.47
C PHE A 100 -2.43 13.93 7.98
N SER A 101 -3.12 12.97 8.60
CA SER A 101 -4.47 12.56 8.20
C SER A 101 -5.45 13.75 8.24
N THR A 102 -5.34 14.60 9.26
CA THR A 102 -6.21 15.77 9.43
C THR A 102 -5.91 16.85 8.40
N LEU A 103 -4.64 17.18 8.15
CA LEU A 103 -4.26 18.15 7.13
C LEU A 103 -4.63 17.67 5.72
N LEU A 104 -4.47 16.37 5.41
CA LEU A 104 -4.85 15.80 4.12
C LEU A 104 -6.34 15.95 3.82
N ARG A 105 -7.22 15.83 4.84
CA ARG A 105 -8.67 16.00 4.69
C ARG A 105 -9.11 17.44 4.47
N ARG A 106 -8.24 18.43 4.72
CA ARG A 106 -8.58 19.85 4.50
C ARG A 106 -8.67 20.16 3.02
N THR A 107 -9.75 20.83 2.64
CA THR A 107 -9.95 21.38 1.29
C THR A 107 -10.07 22.89 1.34
N MET A 108 -9.52 23.57 0.35
CA MET A 108 -9.66 25.01 0.13
C MET A 108 -9.97 25.24 -1.35
N ALA A 109 -11.13 25.83 -1.66
CA ALA A 109 -11.59 26.07 -3.03
C ALA A 109 -11.45 24.83 -3.95
N ASN A 110 -11.92 23.67 -3.48
CA ASN A 110 -11.85 22.36 -4.15
C ASN A 110 -10.44 21.80 -4.42
N LYS A 111 -9.38 22.41 -3.87
CA LYS A 111 -8.02 21.88 -3.87
C LYS A 111 -7.65 21.38 -2.48
N SER A 112 -6.67 20.47 -2.39
CA SER A 112 -6.10 20.04 -1.12
C SER A 112 -4.73 20.70 -0.95
N PRO A 113 -4.60 21.74 -0.09
CA PRO A 113 -3.33 22.45 0.11
C PRO A 113 -2.21 21.53 0.59
N THR A 114 -2.54 20.51 1.38
CA THR A 114 -1.57 19.53 1.87
C THR A 114 -1.06 18.66 0.74
N VAL A 115 -1.93 18.22 -0.17
CA VAL A 115 -1.52 17.45 -1.35
C VAL A 115 -0.64 18.29 -2.26
N ASP A 116 -1.00 19.54 -2.53
CA ASP A 116 -0.20 20.46 -3.34
C ASP A 116 1.18 20.67 -2.70
N TYR A 117 1.24 20.89 -1.38
CA TYR A 117 2.50 21.01 -0.64
C TYR A 117 3.36 19.74 -0.75
N LEU A 118 2.77 18.56 -0.54
CA LEU A 118 3.52 17.29 -0.58
C LEU A 118 4.06 16.96 -1.98
N VAL A 119 3.35 17.32 -3.04
CA VAL A 119 3.76 16.99 -4.42
C VAL A 119 4.67 18.05 -5.03
N HIS A 120 4.38 19.33 -4.79
CA HIS A 120 5.05 20.44 -5.48
C HIS A 120 6.09 21.18 -4.64
N SER A 121 5.94 21.17 -3.31
CA SER A 121 6.87 21.90 -2.41
C SER A 121 7.85 20.98 -1.69
N LYS A 122 7.39 19.83 -1.17
CA LYS A 122 8.20 18.88 -0.37
C LYS A 122 7.97 17.40 -0.74
N PRO A 123 8.25 16.98 -1.98
CA PRO A 123 8.16 15.58 -2.41
C PRO A 123 9.13 14.64 -1.67
N GLU A 124 10.15 15.17 -1.01
CA GLU A 124 11.08 14.42 -0.16
C GLU A 124 10.34 13.71 0.98
N ILE A 125 9.25 14.29 1.49
CA ILE A 125 8.40 13.66 2.51
C ILE A 125 7.90 12.31 2.02
N ILE A 126 7.31 12.27 0.82
CA ILE A 126 6.79 11.02 0.24
C ILE A 126 7.93 10.02 0.03
N THR A 127 9.10 10.48 -0.42
CA THR A 127 10.28 9.63 -0.62
C THR A 127 10.78 9.00 0.69
N MET A 128 10.79 9.75 1.79
CA MET A 128 11.14 9.24 3.11
C MET A 128 10.11 8.24 3.62
N LEU A 129 8.82 8.50 3.42
CA LEU A 129 7.74 7.61 3.82
C LEU A 129 7.82 6.26 3.08
N ILE A 130 8.13 6.25 1.77
CA ILE A 130 8.35 5.01 0.99
C ILE A 130 9.49 4.18 1.60
N LYS A 131 10.54 4.82 2.11
CA LYS A 131 11.70 4.16 2.74
C LYS A 131 11.48 3.80 4.20
N GLY A 132 10.33 4.16 4.80
CA GLY A 132 9.99 3.86 6.18
C GLY A 132 10.26 2.41 6.61
N PRO A 133 9.90 1.37 5.82
CA PRO A 133 10.16 -0.03 6.17
C PRO A 133 11.64 -0.41 6.34
N GLU A 134 12.58 0.41 5.88
CA GLU A 134 14.02 0.22 6.13
C GLU A 134 14.40 0.46 7.61
N ASN A 135 13.53 1.10 8.39
CA ASN A 135 13.70 1.35 9.80
C ASN A 135 12.55 0.72 10.61
N LEU A 136 12.86 -0.34 11.37
CA LEU A 136 11.87 -1.10 12.14
C LEU A 136 11.11 -0.27 13.20
N GLU A 137 11.73 0.79 13.72
CA GLU A 137 11.16 1.60 14.80
C GLU A 137 10.05 2.55 14.32
N ILE A 138 10.14 3.03 13.07
CA ILE A 138 9.22 4.02 12.50
C ILE A 138 8.46 3.49 11.28
N GLY A 139 8.79 2.29 10.78
CA GLY A 139 8.26 1.77 9.53
C GLY A 139 6.73 1.71 9.51
N LEU A 140 6.10 1.28 10.60
CA LEU A 140 4.63 1.25 10.73
C LEU A 140 3.99 2.64 10.70
N ILE A 141 4.65 3.63 11.32
CA ILE A 141 4.19 5.02 11.33
C ILE A 141 4.28 5.61 9.92
N CYS A 142 5.40 5.39 9.24
CA CYS A 142 5.58 5.81 7.85
C CYS A 142 4.55 5.15 6.92
N GLY A 143 4.29 3.86 7.09
CA GLY A 143 3.29 3.10 6.32
C GLY A 143 1.87 3.67 6.50
N GLN A 144 1.47 3.97 7.74
CA GLN A 144 0.17 4.60 8.02
C GLN A 144 0.03 5.96 7.34
N ILE A 145 1.03 6.84 7.46
CA ILE A 145 1.02 8.16 6.82
C ILE A 145 0.97 8.02 5.30
N LEU A 146 1.80 7.13 4.73
CA LEU A 146 1.85 6.93 3.29
C LEU A 146 0.52 6.43 2.74
N ARG A 147 -0.13 5.48 3.42
CA ARG A 147 -1.45 4.96 3.01
C ARG A 147 -2.54 6.04 3.02
N ASP A 148 -2.50 6.97 3.98
CA ASP A 148 -3.39 8.13 3.94
C ASP A 148 -3.07 9.09 2.78
N CYS A 149 -1.79 9.28 2.46
CA CYS A 149 -1.36 10.10 1.32
C CYS A 149 -1.82 9.51 -0.03
N ILE A 150 -1.69 8.19 -0.26
CA ILE A 150 -2.00 7.55 -1.55
C ILE A 150 -3.50 7.41 -1.82
N LYS A 151 -4.37 7.76 -0.86
CA LYS A 151 -5.80 7.97 -1.12
C LYS A 151 -6.04 9.07 -2.14
N PHE A 152 -5.09 9.99 -2.31
CA PHE A 152 -5.11 11.01 -3.36
C PHE A 152 -4.39 10.49 -4.60
N GLU A 153 -5.09 10.46 -5.74
CA GLU A 153 -4.58 9.86 -7.00
C GLU A 153 -3.23 10.45 -7.43
N VAL A 154 -3.04 11.77 -7.28
CA VAL A 154 -1.79 12.45 -7.65
C VAL A 154 -0.59 11.97 -6.83
N ILE A 155 -0.77 11.71 -5.52
CA ILE A 155 0.30 11.18 -4.68
C ILE A 155 0.52 9.70 -4.99
N ASN A 156 -0.53 8.92 -5.19
CA ASN A 156 -0.38 7.52 -5.60
C ASN A 156 0.39 7.41 -6.94
N ARG A 157 0.07 8.27 -7.92
CA ARG A 157 0.81 8.38 -9.18
C ARG A 157 2.29 8.72 -8.92
N PHE A 158 2.57 9.68 -8.06
CA PHE A 158 3.96 10.01 -7.67
C PHE A 158 4.69 8.78 -7.12
N VAL A 159 4.05 8.00 -6.24
CA VAL A 159 4.65 6.80 -5.65
C VAL A 159 4.87 5.71 -6.70
N LEU A 160 3.84 5.33 -7.48
CA LEU A 160 3.92 4.25 -8.48
C LEU A 160 5.02 4.49 -9.52
N TYR A 161 5.19 5.74 -9.95
CA TYR A 161 6.21 6.11 -10.94
C TYR A 161 7.58 6.45 -10.32
N SER A 162 7.70 6.40 -8.99
CA SER A 162 9.00 6.49 -8.31
C SER A 162 9.77 5.17 -8.45
N PRO A 163 11.09 5.20 -8.75
CA PRO A 163 11.92 3.99 -8.70
C PRO A 163 11.85 3.26 -7.35
N SER A 164 11.56 3.99 -6.26
CA SER A 164 11.46 3.43 -4.91
C SER A 164 10.19 2.58 -4.71
N PHE A 165 9.19 2.66 -5.61
CA PHE A 165 8.01 1.79 -5.57
C PHE A 165 8.39 0.32 -5.50
N TYR A 166 9.35 -0.11 -6.34
CA TYR A 166 9.76 -1.51 -6.40
C TYR A 166 10.46 -2.01 -5.13
N ASN A 167 10.84 -1.11 -4.21
CA ASN A 167 11.33 -1.54 -2.91
C ASN A 167 10.24 -2.20 -2.06
N PHE A 168 8.95 -1.91 -2.27
CA PHE A 168 7.87 -2.62 -1.58
C PHE A 168 7.90 -4.14 -1.82
N PHE A 169 8.32 -4.59 -3.01
CA PHE A 169 8.50 -6.02 -3.29
C PHE A 169 9.65 -6.64 -2.49
N LYS A 170 10.61 -5.83 -2.02
CA LYS A 170 11.65 -6.28 -1.08
C LYS A 170 11.13 -6.19 0.36
N TYR A 171 10.42 -5.11 0.72
CA TYR A 171 9.88 -4.90 2.06
C TYR A 171 8.87 -5.98 2.47
N VAL A 172 8.05 -6.46 1.53
CA VAL A 172 7.11 -7.59 1.74
C VAL A 172 7.83 -8.91 2.09
N GLN A 173 9.15 -8.99 1.88
CA GLN A 173 9.98 -10.14 2.23
C GLN A 173 10.85 -9.90 3.47
N ILE A 174 10.68 -8.78 4.18
CA ILE A 174 11.39 -8.51 5.43
C ILE A 174 11.03 -9.59 6.48
N PRO A 175 12.00 -10.13 7.24
CA PRO A 175 11.71 -11.16 8.24
C PRO A 175 10.76 -10.73 9.37
N THR A 176 10.77 -9.43 9.71
CA THR A 176 9.87 -8.84 10.71
C THR A 176 8.44 -8.84 10.19
N PHE A 177 7.61 -9.73 10.73
CA PHE A 177 6.24 -9.97 10.28
C PHE A 177 5.39 -8.70 10.17
N GLU A 178 5.38 -7.87 11.21
CA GLU A 178 4.57 -6.63 11.24
C GLU A 178 4.94 -5.67 10.09
N ILE A 179 6.25 -5.50 9.82
CA ILE A 179 6.74 -4.65 8.75
C ILE A 179 6.42 -5.23 7.37
N ALA A 180 6.60 -6.55 7.19
CA ALA A 180 6.27 -7.21 5.93
C ALA A 180 4.77 -7.17 5.63
N THR A 181 3.92 -7.36 6.64
CA THR A 181 2.46 -7.25 6.53
C THR A 181 2.04 -5.81 6.22
N ASP A 182 2.58 -4.82 6.92
CA ASP A 182 2.28 -3.41 6.65
C ASP A 182 2.75 -2.98 5.25
N ALA A 183 3.93 -3.43 4.82
CA ALA A 183 4.43 -3.22 3.46
C ALA A 183 3.52 -3.88 2.41
N MET A 184 2.99 -5.08 2.70
CA MET A 184 2.04 -5.77 1.82
C MET A 184 0.71 -5.02 1.72
N MET A 185 0.20 -4.47 2.84
CA MET A 185 -0.99 -3.61 2.83
C MET A 185 -0.76 -2.36 1.98
N THR A 186 0.37 -1.70 2.15
CA THR A 186 0.75 -0.51 1.36
C THR A 186 0.87 -0.85 -0.13
N LEU A 187 1.53 -1.96 -0.48
CA LEU A 187 1.63 -2.43 -1.87
C LEU A 187 0.26 -2.75 -2.47
N HIS A 188 -0.61 -3.39 -1.70
CA HIS A 188 -1.98 -3.71 -2.11
C HIS A 188 -2.77 -2.43 -2.40
N GLU A 189 -2.78 -1.44 -1.49
CA GLU A 189 -3.50 -0.18 -1.70
C GLU A 189 -2.95 0.62 -2.89
N LEU A 190 -1.62 0.72 -3.04
CA LEU A 190 -0.98 1.35 -4.20
C LEU A 190 -1.51 0.79 -5.53
N LEU A 191 -1.74 -0.52 -5.58
CA LEU A 191 -2.16 -1.24 -6.78
C LEU A 191 -3.69 -1.44 -6.89
N THR A 192 -4.50 -0.97 -5.95
CA THR A 192 -5.95 -1.24 -5.98
C THR A 192 -6.83 -0.01 -5.75
N THR A 193 -6.32 1.06 -5.13
CA THR A 193 -7.11 2.25 -4.81
C THR A 193 -7.59 2.98 -6.08
N HIS A 194 -6.70 3.27 -7.04
CA HIS A 194 -7.01 4.09 -8.22
C HIS A 194 -6.95 3.26 -9.51
N ARG A 195 -8.02 2.53 -9.82
CA ARG A 195 -8.06 1.54 -10.92
C ARG A 195 -7.59 2.05 -12.28
N LYS A 196 -7.94 3.29 -12.66
CA LYS A 196 -7.53 3.87 -13.95
C LYS A 196 -6.02 4.11 -14.00
N LEU A 197 -5.48 4.73 -12.96
CA LEU A 197 -4.03 4.96 -12.80
C LEU A 197 -3.25 3.63 -12.78
N VAL A 198 -3.74 2.65 -12.02
CA VAL A 198 -3.10 1.33 -11.91
C VAL A 198 -3.11 0.61 -13.25
N SER A 199 -4.24 0.62 -13.98
CA SER A 199 -4.33 0.00 -15.31
C SER A 199 -3.28 0.57 -16.27
N GLU A 200 -3.16 1.91 -16.32
CA GLU A 200 -2.13 2.61 -17.11
C GLU A 200 -0.72 2.20 -16.68
N PHE A 201 -0.44 2.22 -15.38
CA PHE A 201 0.85 1.84 -14.81
C PHE A 201 1.24 0.40 -15.16
N LEU A 202 0.34 -0.57 -14.93
CA LEU A 202 0.58 -1.98 -15.20
C LEU A 202 0.76 -2.28 -16.69
N GLY A 203 -0.01 -1.62 -17.55
CA GLY A 203 0.13 -1.76 -19.00
C GLY A 203 1.49 -1.31 -19.51
N ASN A 204 1.96 -0.17 -18.99
CA ASN A 204 3.24 0.46 -19.37
C ASN A 204 4.46 -0.23 -18.73
N ASN A 205 4.31 -0.82 -17.54
CA ASN A 205 5.42 -1.40 -16.77
C ASN A 205 5.32 -2.92 -16.61
N TYR A 206 4.59 -3.60 -17.51
CA TYR A 206 4.29 -5.04 -17.42
C TYR A 206 5.51 -5.89 -17.09
N ASP A 207 6.61 -5.79 -17.86
CA ASP A 207 7.76 -6.69 -17.72
C ASP A 207 8.46 -6.56 -16.36
N VAL A 208 8.60 -5.32 -15.88
CA VAL A 208 9.25 -5.04 -14.59
C VAL A 208 8.33 -5.48 -13.44
N PHE A 209 7.03 -5.16 -13.54
CA PHE A 209 6.04 -5.56 -12.56
C PHE A 209 5.90 -7.08 -12.46
N ILE A 210 5.73 -7.78 -13.58
CA ILE A 210 5.52 -9.23 -13.60
C ILE A 210 6.76 -9.95 -13.06
N THR A 211 7.97 -9.45 -13.39
CA THR A 211 9.22 -9.96 -12.83
C THR A 211 9.28 -9.78 -11.31
N ALA A 212 8.82 -8.64 -10.79
CA ALA A 212 8.82 -8.36 -9.36
C ALA A 212 7.79 -9.21 -8.61
N ILE A 213 6.54 -9.28 -9.08
CA ILE A 213 5.47 -10.05 -8.43
C ILE A 213 5.73 -11.56 -8.52
N ASN A 214 6.33 -12.05 -9.61
CA ASN A 214 6.68 -13.47 -9.78
C ASN A 214 7.63 -13.98 -8.69
N LYS A 215 8.54 -13.14 -8.19
CA LYS A 215 9.41 -13.48 -7.04
C LYS A 215 8.61 -13.69 -5.77
N LEU A 216 7.52 -12.93 -5.57
CA LEU A 216 6.68 -13.04 -4.38
C LEU A 216 5.74 -14.25 -4.44
N ILE A 217 5.08 -14.49 -5.58
CA ILE A 217 4.16 -15.63 -5.72
C ILE A 217 4.88 -16.99 -5.78
N THR A 218 6.20 -16.99 -5.98
CA THR A 218 7.05 -18.17 -5.88
C THR A 218 7.80 -18.26 -4.56
N SER A 219 7.55 -17.34 -3.61
CA SER A 219 8.22 -17.31 -2.32
C SER A 219 8.01 -18.59 -1.51
N LYS A 220 9.02 -18.98 -0.72
CA LYS A 220 8.93 -20.06 0.25
C LYS A 220 8.12 -19.65 1.50
N ASN A 221 8.00 -18.35 1.76
CA ASN A 221 7.17 -17.84 2.85
C ASN A 221 5.69 -17.92 2.45
N TYR A 222 4.91 -18.70 3.20
CA TYR A 222 3.49 -18.94 2.91
C TYR A 222 2.66 -17.64 2.89
N VAL A 223 2.87 -16.75 3.87
CA VAL A 223 2.10 -15.51 3.97
C VAL A 223 2.41 -14.59 2.79
N THR A 224 3.69 -14.37 2.49
CA THR A 224 4.12 -13.59 1.32
C THR A 224 3.53 -14.14 0.03
N LYS A 225 3.67 -15.45 -0.20
CA LYS A 225 3.13 -16.13 -1.37
C LYS A 225 1.62 -15.93 -1.47
N ARG A 226 0.86 -16.25 -0.40
CA ARG A 226 -0.60 -16.17 -0.39
C ARG A 226 -1.10 -14.75 -0.65
N GLN A 227 -0.56 -13.75 0.04
CA GLN A 227 -1.01 -12.36 -0.13
C GLN A 227 -0.66 -11.81 -1.51
N SER A 228 0.50 -12.19 -2.06
CA SER A 228 0.93 -11.74 -3.38
C SER A 228 0.14 -12.41 -4.51
N VAL A 229 -0.20 -13.69 -4.35
CA VAL A 229 -1.08 -14.41 -5.30
C VAL A 229 -2.48 -13.80 -5.30
N LYS A 230 -3.04 -13.54 -4.10
CA LYS A 230 -4.34 -12.89 -3.97
C LYS A 230 -4.37 -11.51 -4.65
N LEU A 231 -3.34 -10.69 -4.41
CA LEU A 231 -3.19 -9.40 -5.09
C LEU A 231 -3.12 -9.56 -6.61
N LEU A 232 -2.28 -10.48 -7.11
CA LEU A 232 -2.18 -10.73 -8.55
C LEU A 232 -3.54 -11.14 -9.14
N ASN A 233 -4.29 -12.02 -8.47
CA ASN A 233 -5.61 -12.43 -8.91
C ASN A 233 -6.63 -11.29 -8.92
N GLU A 234 -6.57 -10.39 -7.94
CA GLU A 234 -7.40 -9.19 -7.93
C GLU A 234 -7.11 -8.32 -9.16
N LEU A 235 -5.83 -8.08 -9.48
CA LEU A 235 -5.42 -7.32 -10.66
C LEU A 235 -5.79 -8.01 -11.98
N VAL A 236 -5.67 -9.33 -12.03
CA VAL A 236 -6.00 -10.16 -13.20
C VAL A 236 -7.52 -10.21 -13.44
N SER A 237 -8.32 -10.13 -12.37
CA SER A 237 -9.78 -10.15 -12.47
C SER A 237 -10.39 -8.78 -12.87
N GLN A 238 -9.60 -7.71 -12.81
CA GLN A 238 -10.06 -6.36 -13.14
C GLN A 238 -10.10 -6.12 -14.65
N ARG A 239 -11.31 -6.06 -15.20
CA ARG A 239 -11.54 -5.76 -16.63
C ARG A 239 -10.95 -4.43 -17.10
N SER A 240 -10.67 -3.46 -16.23
CA SER A 240 -10.00 -2.22 -16.62
C SER A 240 -8.54 -2.43 -17.05
N ASN A 241 -7.90 -3.53 -16.65
CA ASN A 241 -6.48 -3.79 -16.83
C ASN A 241 -6.15 -4.42 -18.20
N GLN A 242 -6.95 -4.17 -19.24
CA GLN A 242 -6.89 -4.90 -20.52
C GLN A 242 -5.50 -5.02 -21.14
N GLN A 243 -4.70 -3.95 -21.13
CA GLN A 243 -3.34 -3.97 -21.68
C GLN A 243 -2.41 -4.93 -20.91
N PHE A 244 -2.53 -4.92 -19.58
CA PHE A 244 -1.83 -5.86 -18.70
C PHE A 244 -2.34 -7.29 -18.92
N LEU A 245 -3.67 -7.50 -18.95
CA LEU A 245 -4.28 -8.82 -19.13
C LEU A 245 -3.93 -9.48 -20.45
N SER A 246 -3.90 -8.70 -21.55
CA SER A 246 -3.53 -9.19 -22.88
C SER A 246 -2.14 -9.82 -22.87
N LYS A 247 -1.15 -9.15 -22.25
CA LYS A 247 0.21 -9.69 -22.09
C LYS A 247 0.25 -10.85 -21.09
N PHE A 248 -0.45 -10.71 -19.96
CA PHE A 248 -0.45 -11.72 -18.90
C PHE A 248 -0.95 -13.08 -19.38
N PHE A 249 -2.06 -13.10 -20.12
CA PHE A 249 -2.68 -14.32 -20.63
C PHE A 249 -2.08 -14.85 -21.93
N ASP A 250 -1.21 -14.08 -22.58
CA ASP A 250 -0.39 -14.54 -23.71
C ASP A 250 0.92 -15.19 -23.25
N ASP A 251 1.33 -14.96 -22.00
CA ASP A 251 2.59 -15.48 -21.46
C ASP A 251 2.46 -16.91 -20.90
N ALA A 252 3.10 -17.84 -21.61
CA ALA A 252 3.24 -19.24 -21.22
C ALA A 252 3.86 -19.44 -19.82
N ASN A 253 4.74 -18.54 -19.37
CA ASN A 253 5.34 -18.62 -18.04
C ASN A 253 4.29 -18.36 -16.94
N ASN A 254 3.39 -17.41 -17.14
CA ASN A 254 2.32 -17.14 -16.19
C ASN A 254 1.38 -18.34 -16.05
N LEU A 255 1.05 -19.03 -17.16
CA LEU A 255 0.29 -20.28 -17.09
C LEU A 255 1.04 -21.36 -16.29
N LYS A 256 2.35 -21.51 -16.49
CA LYS A 256 3.16 -22.48 -15.71
C LYS A 256 3.15 -22.15 -14.22
N LEU A 257 3.28 -20.88 -13.85
CA LEU A 257 3.19 -20.45 -12.45
C LEU A 257 1.81 -20.73 -11.86
N THR A 258 0.73 -20.49 -12.64
CA THR A 258 -0.63 -20.89 -12.27
C THR A 258 -0.73 -22.39 -12.02
N MET A 259 -0.16 -23.23 -12.89
CA MET A 259 -0.16 -24.69 -12.72
C MET A 259 0.61 -25.14 -11.47
N LEU A 260 1.69 -24.43 -11.10
CA LEU A 260 2.38 -24.68 -9.84
C LEU A 260 1.50 -24.38 -8.62
N LEU A 261 0.65 -23.36 -8.68
CA LEU A 261 -0.32 -23.06 -7.62
C LEU A 261 -1.39 -24.15 -7.47
N LEU A 262 -1.87 -24.71 -8.59
CA LEU A 262 -2.80 -25.85 -8.58
C LEU A 262 -2.19 -27.09 -7.91
N SER A 263 -0.86 -27.21 -7.93
CA SER A 263 -0.11 -28.31 -7.33
C SER A 263 0.39 -28.00 -5.91
N ASP A 264 0.05 -26.83 -5.35
CA ASP A 264 0.48 -26.44 -4.01
C ASP A 264 -0.26 -27.27 -2.93
N LYS A 265 0.34 -27.44 -1.75
CA LYS A 265 -0.27 -28.19 -0.64
C LYS A 265 -1.45 -27.43 -0.01
N SER A 266 -1.46 -26.10 -0.14
CA SER A 266 -2.52 -25.27 0.44
C SER A 266 -3.75 -25.24 -0.47
N LYS A 267 -4.90 -25.71 0.04
CA LYS A 267 -6.21 -25.57 -0.65
C LYS A 267 -6.52 -24.13 -1.04
N ASN A 268 -6.10 -23.15 -0.23
CA ASN A 268 -6.28 -21.74 -0.55
C ASN A 268 -5.48 -21.33 -1.80
N LEU A 269 -4.22 -21.78 -1.91
CA LEU A 269 -3.39 -21.46 -3.08
C LEU A 269 -3.87 -22.21 -4.34
N GLN A 270 -4.38 -23.43 -4.18
CA GLN A 270 -5.02 -24.16 -5.28
C GLN A 270 -6.25 -23.41 -5.80
N LEU A 271 -7.09 -22.88 -4.91
CA LEU A 271 -8.25 -22.07 -5.28
C LEU A 271 -7.83 -20.81 -6.05
N GLU A 272 -6.81 -20.10 -5.55
CA GLU A 272 -6.27 -18.94 -6.25
C GLU A 272 -5.70 -19.31 -7.63
N GLY A 273 -4.97 -20.43 -7.74
CA GLY A 273 -4.50 -20.94 -9.02
C GLY A 273 -5.66 -21.26 -9.98
N PHE A 274 -6.76 -21.81 -9.46
CA PHE A 274 -7.97 -22.05 -10.26
C PHE A 274 -8.60 -20.74 -10.75
N HIS A 275 -8.69 -19.72 -9.90
CA HIS A 275 -9.19 -18.40 -10.29
C HIS A 275 -8.37 -17.76 -11.43
N THR A 276 -7.06 -17.99 -11.49
CA THR A 276 -6.26 -17.56 -12.65
C THR A 276 -6.48 -18.47 -13.86
N LEU A 277 -6.51 -19.80 -13.65
CA LEU A 277 -6.64 -20.80 -14.72
C LEU A 277 -7.91 -20.60 -15.55
N LYS A 278 -9.05 -20.33 -14.90
CA LYS A 278 -10.33 -20.17 -15.61
C LYS A 278 -10.26 -19.10 -16.70
N PHE A 279 -9.50 -18.02 -16.48
CA PHE A 279 -9.33 -16.97 -17.47
C PHE A 279 -8.40 -17.39 -18.62
N PHE A 280 -7.35 -18.18 -18.36
CA PHE A 280 -6.53 -18.76 -19.43
C PHE A 280 -7.36 -19.66 -20.35
N VAL A 281 -8.22 -20.50 -19.78
CA VAL A 281 -9.07 -21.43 -20.53
C VAL A 281 -10.16 -20.69 -21.30
N ALA A 282 -10.85 -19.75 -20.64
CA ALA A 282 -11.94 -18.98 -21.25
C ALA A 282 -11.46 -17.93 -22.27
N ASN A 283 -10.17 -17.62 -22.36
CA ASN A 283 -9.65 -16.62 -23.30
C ASN A 283 -9.77 -17.12 -24.75
N PRO A 284 -10.64 -16.53 -25.60
CA PRO A 284 -10.80 -16.95 -26.99
C PRO A 284 -9.63 -16.52 -27.87
N LYS A 285 -8.81 -15.56 -27.41
CA LYS A 285 -7.63 -15.03 -28.12
C LYS A 285 -6.32 -15.59 -27.59
N ARG A 286 -6.36 -16.71 -26.85
CA ARG A 286 -5.17 -17.38 -26.33
C ARG A 286 -4.19 -17.72 -27.46
N SER A 287 -2.89 -17.51 -27.25
CA SER A 287 -1.89 -17.87 -28.25
C SER A 287 -1.71 -19.37 -28.40
N GLN A 288 -1.06 -19.76 -29.50
CA GLN A 288 -0.72 -21.15 -29.76
C GLN A 288 0.13 -21.74 -28.63
N LYS A 289 1.12 -21.00 -28.11
CA LYS A 289 1.97 -21.48 -27.00
C LYS A 289 1.17 -21.83 -25.74
N VAL A 290 0.19 -21.00 -25.38
CA VAL A 290 -0.70 -21.24 -24.23
C VAL A 290 -1.60 -22.43 -24.53
N THR A 291 -2.19 -22.47 -25.72
CA THR A 291 -3.05 -23.59 -26.17
C THR A 291 -2.30 -24.93 -26.15
N ASP A 292 -1.06 -24.97 -26.62
CA ASP A 292 -0.21 -26.16 -26.63
C ASP A 292 0.08 -26.65 -25.21
N ILE A 293 0.34 -25.75 -24.26
CA ILE A 293 0.54 -26.12 -22.85
C ILE A 293 -0.75 -26.70 -22.27
N LEU A 294 -1.91 -26.10 -22.56
CA LEU A 294 -3.20 -26.61 -22.10
C LEU A 294 -3.49 -28.01 -22.65
N ILE A 295 -3.30 -28.23 -23.95
CA ILE A 295 -3.47 -29.54 -24.62
C ILE A 295 -2.52 -30.57 -24.02
N LYS A 296 -1.22 -30.26 -23.94
CA LYS A 296 -0.21 -31.18 -23.41
C LYS A 296 -0.48 -31.60 -21.96
N ASN A 297 -1.13 -30.74 -21.18
CA ASN A 297 -1.43 -31.00 -19.77
C ASN A 297 -2.90 -31.33 -19.50
N LYS A 298 -3.72 -31.57 -20.55
CA LYS A 298 -5.16 -31.86 -20.44
C LYS A 298 -5.47 -32.92 -19.38
N ALA A 299 -4.76 -34.05 -19.41
CA ALA A 299 -4.96 -35.14 -18.46
C ALA A 299 -4.65 -34.72 -17.01
N ASN A 300 -3.59 -33.94 -16.79
CA ASN A 300 -3.21 -33.45 -15.46
C ASN A 300 -4.27 -32.50 -14.89
N PHE A 301 -4.81 -31.61 -15.73
CA PHE A 301 -5.92 -30.73 -15.30
C PHE A 301 -7.16 -31.55 -14.95
N ILE A 302 -7.55 -32.52 -15.78
CA ILE A 302 -8.71 -33.39 -15.48
C ILE A 302 -8.50 -34.11 -14.14
N GLU A 303 -7.30 -34.60 -13.86
CA GLU A 303 -7.00 -35.27 -12.59
C GLU A 303 -7.07 -34.31 -11.40
N PHE A 304 -6.54 -33.09 -11.54
CA PHE A 304 -6.72 -32.04 -10.55
C PHE A 304 -8.20 -31.80 -10.25
N PHE A 305 -9.05 -31.61 -11.26
CA PHE A 305 -10.47 -31.33 -11.07
C PHE A 305 -11.27 -32.46 -10.39
N LYS A 306 -10.81 -33.73 -10.46
CA LYS A 306 -11.44 -34.83 -9.71
C LYS A 306 -11.22 -34.70 -8.20
N THR A 307 -10.09 -34.15 -7.79
CA THR A 307 -9.67 -34.02 -6.38
C THR A 307 -9.87 -32.61 -5.83
N PHE A 308 -10.18 -31.64 -6.71
CA PHE A 308 -10.39 -30.24 -6.36
C PHE A 308 -11.72 -30.03 -5.62
N ASP A 309 -11.65 -30.28 -4.32
CA ASP A 309 -12.75 -30.06 -3.38
C ASP A 309 -12.92 -28.57 -3.06
N ILE A 310 -13.93 -27.98 -3.68
CA ILE A 310 -14.36 -26.59 -3.46
C ILE A 310 -15.56 -26.46 -2.54
N ALA A 311 -16.17 -27.57 -2.12
CA ALA A 311 -17.40 -27.54 -1.32
C ALA A 311 -17.17 -26.86 0.04
N SER A 312 -15.95 -26.96 0.58
CA SER A 312 -15.54 -26.30 1.82
C SER A 312 -15.55 -24.77 1.76
N PHE A 313 -15.61 -24.16 0.58
CA PHE A 313 -15.65 -22.70 0.44
C PHE A 313 -17.07 -22.11 0.46
N HIS A 314 -18.10 -22.96 0.44
CA HIS A 314 -19.52 -22.56 0.52
C HIS A 314 -19.94 -21.47 -0.50
N ASP A 315 -19.34 -21.48 -1.71
CA ASP A 315 -19.67 -20.55 -2.79
C ASP A 315 -20.17 -21.32 -4.02
N SER A 316 -21.48 -21.20 -4.29
CA SER A 316 -22.13 -21.87 -5.43
C SER A 316 -21.57 -21.40 -6.77
N ASN A 317 -21.14 -20.13 -6.90
CA ASN A 317 -20.63 -19.61 -8.16
C ASN A 317 -19.32 -20.30 -8.56
N ILE A 318 -18.48 -20.66 -7.58
CA ILE A 318 -17.21 -21.36 -7.83
C ILE A 318 -17.46 -22.75 -8.42
N ILE A 319 -18.56 -23.41 -8.05
CA ILE A 319 -18.93 -24.73 -8.59
C ILE A 319 -19.27 -24.62 -10.08
N GLU A 320 -20.06 -23.64 -10.47
CA GLU A 320 -20.41 -23.39 -11.86
C GLU A 320 -19.17 -23.03 -12.70
N GLU A 321 -18.31 -22.15 -12.19
CA GLU A 321 -17.06 -21.78 -12.85
C GLU A 321 -16.13 -23.00 -13.02
N ARG A 322 -16.07 -23.88 -12.02
CA ARG A 322 -15.27 -25.11 -12.07
C ARG A 322 -15.78 -26.03 -13.16
N ASP A 323 -17.09 -26.28 -13.20
CA ASP A 323 -17.69 -27.21 -14.15
C ASP A 323 -17.58 -26.70 -15.58
N TYR A 324 -17.78 -25.39 -15.79
CA TYR A 324 -17.52 -24.75 -17.07
C TYR A 324 -16.06 -24.90 -17.51
N THR A 325 -15.10 -24.58 -16.62
CA THR A 325 -13.66 -24.69 -16.93
C THR A 325 -13.26 -26.13 -17.24
N LEU A 326 -13.79 -27.10 -16.50
CA LEU A 326 -13.56 -28.53 -16.76
C LEU A 326 -14.15 -28.97 -18.11
N GLY A 327 -15.34 -28.48 -18.46
CA GLY A 327 -15.95 -28.71 -19.77
C GLY A 327 -15.06 -28.24 -20.91
N GLU A 328 -14.59 -26.99 -20.83
CA GLU A 328 -13.68 -26.42 -21.82
C GLU A 328 -12.36 -27.20 -21.93
N ILE A 329 -11.79 -27.63 -20.81
CA ILE A 329 -10.57 -28.46 -20.81
C ILE A 329 -10.80 -29.82 -21.45
N LYS A 330 -11.95 -30.46 -21.20
CA LYS A 330 -12.32 -31.73 -21.84
C LYS A 330 -12.46 -31.60 -23.36
N ASN A 331 -12.94 -30.45 -23.82
CA ASN A 331 -13.11 -30.13 -25.25
C ASN A 331 -11.81 -29.81 -25.99
N LEU A 332 -10.69 -29.64 -25.28
CA LEU A 332 -9.38 -29.49 -25.93
C LEU A 332 -9.01 -30.77 -26.71
N PRO A 333 -8.26 -30.68 -27.82
CA PRO A 333 -7.71 -31.84 -28.51
C PRO A 333 -6.88 -32.75 -27.58
N ASP A 334 -6.78 -34.04 -27.90
CA ASP A 334 -5.95 -34.97 -27.12
C ASP A 334 -4.44 -34.86 -27.46
N ARG A 335 -4.11 -34.28 -28.61
CA ARG A 335 -2.74 -34.05 -29.07
C ARG A 335 -2.66 -32.74 -29.83
N ILE A 336 -1.48 -32.12 -29.82
CA ILE A 336 -1.15 -30.97 -30.67
C ILE A 336 -0.99 -31.53 -32.09
N HIS A 337 -1.70 -30.96 -33.06
CA HIS A 337 -1.62 -31.36 -34.47
C HIS A 337 -0.45 -30.70 -35.17
#